data_AF-A0A7X1U0S0-F1
#
_entry.id   AF-A0A7X1U0S0-F1
#
_cell.length_a   1.000
_cell.length_b   1.000
_cell.length_c   1.000
_cell.angle_alpha   90.00
_cell.angle_beta   90.00
_cell.angle_gamma   90.00
#
_symmetry.space_group_name_H-M   'P 1'
#
loop_
_entity.id
_entity.type
_entity.pdbx_description
1 polymer ?
#
loop_
_entity_poly.entity_id
_entity_poly.type
_entity_poly.pdbx_seq_one_letter_code
_entity_poly.pdbx_strand_id
1 'polypeptide(L)' 'MNAQTPAHICSQCGATFPTEAQLREHVSSAHRQPQNR' A
#
# COMPACT_ATOMS: atom_id res chain seq x y z
N MET A 1 20.11 -9.60 -11.87
CA MET A 1 18.68 -9.95 -11.92
C MET A 1 17.93 -9.03 -10.96
N ASN A 2 17.03 -8.16 -11.41
CA ASN A 2 16.17 -7.41 -10.49
C ASN A 2 14.72 -7.73 -10.87
N ALA A 3 14.18 -8.74 -10.19
CA ALA A 3 12.77 -9.08 -10.25
C ALA A 3 11.98 -7.96 -9.58
N GLN A 4 11.61 -6.96 -10.36
CA GLN A 4 10.75 -5.87 -9.94
C GLN A 4 9.31 -6.42 -9.97
N THR A 5 8.97 -7.27 -9.00
CA THR A 5 7.58 -7.62 -8.75
C THR A 5 6.85 -6.32 -8.39
N PRO A 6 5.68 -6.04 -8.99
CA PRO A 6 4.92 -4.84 -8.66
C PRO A 6 4.41 -4.97 -7.22
N ALA A 7 5.21 -4.48 -6.29
CA ALA A 7 4.84 -4.43 -4.89
C ALA A 7 4.10 -3.11 -4.63
N HIS A 8 2.98 -3.20 -3.92
CA HIS A 8 2.16 -2.06 -3.57
C HIS A 8 2.74 -1.40 -2.32
N ILE A 9 3.46 -0.29 -2.51
CA ILE A 9 4.13 0.42 -1.42
C ILE A 9 3.23 1.52 -0.88
N CYS A 10 3.10 1.60 0.45
CA CYS A 10 2.39 2.67 1.11
C CYS A 10 3.20 3.97 1.06
N SER A 11 2.67 5.01 0.44
CA SER A 11 3.35 6.30 0.35
C SER A 11 3.46 7.05 1.70
N GLN A 12 2.67 6.65 2.71
CA GLN A 12 2.68 7.30 4.03
C GLN A 12 3.76 6.72 4.97
N CYS A 13 4.11 5.44 4.84
CA CYS A 13 5.06 4.77 5.74
C CYS A 13 6.13 3.92 5.05
N GLY A 14 6.03 3.71 3.74
CA GLY A 14 6.95 2.86 2.96
C GLY A 14 6.70 1.36 3.09
N ALA A 15 5.61 0.94 3.75
CA ALA A 15 5.29 -0.48 3.91
C ALA A 15 4.99 -1.13 2.55
N THR A 16 5.60 -2.30 2.29
CA THR A 16 5.50 -3.00 1.01
C THR A 16 4.51 -4.15 1.12
N PHE A 17 3.51 -4.17 0.23
CA PHE A 17 2.48 -5.20 0.22
C PHE A 17 2.48 -5.97 -1.11
N PRO A 18 2.15 -7.27 -1.08
CA PRO A 18 2.11 -8.09 -2.28
C PRO A 18 0.87 -7.81 -3.16
N THR A 19 -0.17 -7.16 -2.61
CA THR A 19 -1.42 -6.88 -3.32
C THR A 19 -2.01 -5.52 -2.94
N GLU A 20 -2.75 -4.91 -3.86
CA GLU A 20 -3.44 -3.63 -3.62
C GLU A 20 -4.46 -3.73 -2.47
N ALA A 21 -5.15 -4.87 -2.34
CA ALA A 21 -6.14 -5.07 -1.28
C ALA A 21 -5.52 -4.94 0.12
N GLN A 22 -4.34 -5.54 0.34
CA GLN A 22 -3.62 -5.40 1.60
C GLN A 22 -3.11 -3.98 1.82
N LEU A 23 -2.62 -3.31 0.77
CA LEU A 23 -2.24 -1.90 0.88
C LEU A 23 -3.45 -1.02 1.25
N ARG A 24 -4.62 -1.24 0.63
CA ARG A 24 -5.85 -0.49 0.93
C ARG A 24 -6.34 -0.72 2.36
N GLU A 25 -6.35 -1.97 2.82
CA GLU A 25 -6.72 -2.29 4.20
C GLU A 25 -5.74 -1.65 5.18
N HIS A 26 -4.44 -1.76 4.91
CA HIS A 26 -3.39 -1.12 5.69
C HIS A 26 -3.60 0.39 5.76
N VAL A 27 -3.79 1.07 4.62
CA VAL A 27 -4.02 2.51 4.59
C VAL A 27 -5.33 2.86 5.30
N SER A 28 -6.39 2.07 5.16
CA SER A 28 -7.67 2.29 5.85
C SER A 28 -7.57 2.17 7.38
N SER A 29 -6.79 1.19 7.87
CA SER A 29 -6.64 0.87 9.29
C SER A 29 -5.55 1.71 9.97
N ALA A 30 -4.33 1.73 9.39
CA ALA A 30 -3.16 2.40 9.94
C ALA A 30 -3.06 3.88 9.55
N HIS A 31 -3.57 4.25 8.37
CA HIS A 31 -3.46 5.60 7.82
C HIS A 31 -4.79 6.19 7.40
N ARG A 32 -5.82 5.94 8.23
CA ARG A 32 -7.23 6.26 7.99
C ARG A 32 -7.42 7.66 7.38
N GLN A 33 -7.30 7.74 6.06
CA GLN A 33 -7.45 8.95 5.28
C GLN A 33 -8.74 8.81 4.47
N PRO A 34 -9.57 9.86 4.43
CA PRO A 34 -10.78 9.84 3.64
C PRO A 34 -10.38 9.68 2.18
N GLN A 35 -10.96 8.67 1.51
CA GLN A 35 -10.86 8.51 0.07
C GLN A 35 -11.47 9.76 -0.59
N ASN A 36 -10.63 10.74 -0.91
CA ASN A 36 -11.06 11.92 -1.62
C ASN A 36 -11.12 11.58 -3.12
N ARG A 37 -12.35 11.39 -3.64
CA ARG A 37 -12.64 11.32 -5.07
C ARG A 37 -12.33 12.64 -5.77
#